data_AF-A0A0G0YCP4-F1
#
_entry.id   AF-A0A0G0YCP4-F1
#
_cell.length_a   1.000
_cell.length_b   1.000
_cell.length_c   1.000
_cell.angle_alpha   90.00
_cell.angle_beta   90.00
_cell.angle_gamma   90.00
#
_symmetry.space_group_name_H-M   'P 1'
#
loop_
_entity.id
_entity.type
_entity.pdbx_description
1 polymer ?
#
loop_
_entity_poly.entity_id
_entity_poly.type
_entity_poly.pdbx_seq_one_letter_code
_entity_poly.pdbx_strand_id
1 'polypeptide(L)'
;MRKQKGFTLIELLVVIAIIGLLSTLAVVALNNARSKSRDAKRVSDIKQIQTALELYYNDQNSYPVVGTAVVLGDTNQKCLDTEGWDVVGCAGATKYMGLVPSNPLPNGANYSYTGTASTYSITFNLEGPTGGLLAGSRTASEAGIK
;
A
#
# COMPACT_ATOMS: atom_id res chain seq x y z
N MET A 1 34.86 53.68 -6.87
CA MET A 1 35.11 52.25 -7.19
C MET A 1 34.51 51.38 -6.07
N ARG A 2 33.50 50.55 -6.37
CA ARG A 2 32.99 49.56 -5.41
C ARG A 2 33.94 48.35 -5.44
N LYS A 3 34.59 48.04 -4.31
CA LYS A 3 35.36 46.80 -4.16
C LYS A 3 34.40 45.61 -4.21
N GLN A 4 34.49 44.76 -5.22
CA GLN A 4 33.82 43.48 -5.21
C GLN A 4 34.54 42.56 -4.23
N LYS A 5 33.82 42.08 -3.22
CA LYS A 5 34.33 41.06 -2.29
C LYS A 5 34.16 39.69 -2.97
N GLY A 6 35.26 38.98 -3.21
CA GLY A 6 35.25 37.60 -3.65
C GLY A 6 35.04 36.64 -2.47
N PHE A 7 34.46 35.47 -2.74
CA PHE A 7 34.40 34.36 -1.79
C PHE A 7 35.80 33.77 -1.58
N THR A 8 36.12 33.39 -0.34
CA THR A 8 37.32 32.64 -0.01
C THR A 8 37.10 31.13 -0.21
N LEU A 9 38.17 30.41 -0.52
CA LEU A 9 38.11 28.94 -0.67
C LEU A 9 37.65 28.25 0.62
N ILE A 10 38.02 28.78 1.79
CA ILE A 10 37.62 28.23 3.08
C ILE A 10 36.12 28.42 3.35
N GLU A 11 35.53 29.56 2.95
CA GLU A 11 34.09 29.78 3.06
C GLU A 11 33.32 28.78 2.20
N LEU A 12 33.76 28.53 0.97
CA LEU A 12 33.12 27.54 0.11
C LEU A 12 33.25 26.11 0.68
N LEU A 13 34.43 25.77 1.22
CA LEU A 13 34.70 24.45 1.82
C LEU A 13 33.80 24.18 3.02
N VAL A 14 33.62 25.16 3.91
CA VAL A 14 32.74 25.01 5.08
C VAL A 14 31.29 24.82 4.66
N VAL A 15 30.82 25.54 3.63
CA VAL A 15 29.44 25.42 3.13
C VAL A 15 29.16 24.02 2.59
N ILE A 16 30.03 23.48 1.73
CA ILE A 16 29.83 22.13 1.19
C ILE A 16 29.93 21.05 2.27
N ALA A 17 30.76 21.25 3.30
CA ALA A 17 30.85 20.35 4.44
C ALA A 17 29.53 20.31 5.24
N ILE A 18 28.93 21.47 5.50
CA ILE A 18 27.64 21.57 6.20
C ILE A 18 26.51 20.97 5.36
N ILE A 19 26.46 21.28 4.05
CA ILE A 19 25.47 20.69 3.13
C ILE A 19 25.62 19.17 3.10
N GLY A 20 26.84 18.66 3.02
CA GLY A 20 27.13 17.22 3.08
C GLY A 20 26.56 16.58 4.33
N LEU A 21 26.84 17.15 5.51
CA LEU A 21 26.31 16.66 6.79
C LEU A 21 24.78 16.65 6.81
N LEU A 22 24.14 17.78 6.49
CA LEU A 22 22.68 17.92 6.52
C LEU A 22 21.99 16.98 5.51
N SER A 23 22.60 16.77 4.34
CA SER A 23 22.04 15.92 3.29
C SER A 23 21.87 14.46 3.74
N THR A 24 22.82 13.92 4.51
CA THR A 24 22.76 12.52 4.98
C THR A 24 21.60 12.30 5.95
N LEU A 25 21.37 13.22 6.89
CA LEU A 25 20.26 13.17 7.84
C LEU A 25 18.91 13.28 7.12
N ALA A 26 18.83 14.15 6.11
CA ALA A 26 17.63 14.33 5.30
C ALA A 26 17.23 13.05 4.55
N VAL A 27 18.20 12.32 3.99
CA VAL A 27 17.94 11.05 3.27
C VAL A 27 17.36 9.98 4.20
N VAL A 28 17.92 9.82 5.41
CA VAL A 28 17.40 8.84 6.38
C VAL A 28 15.97 9.20 6.80
N ALA A 29 15.72 10.48 7.12
CA ALA A 29 14.39 10.95 7.48
C ALA A 29 13.37 10.74 6.36
N LEU A 30 13.74 11.02 5.11
CA LEU A 30 12.89 10.83 3.95
C LEU A 30 12.55 9.35 3.71
N ASN A 31 13.52 8.44 3.85
CA ASN A 31 13.28 7.01 3.69
C ASN A 31 12.29 6.49 4.74
N ASN A 32 12.43 6.93 6.00
CA ASN A 32 11.50 6.59 7.06
C ASN A 32 10.10 7.16 6.80
N ALA A 33 9.99 8.40 6.34
CA ALA A 33 8.71 9.03 6.00
C ALA A 33 8.01 8.30 4.85
N ARG A 34 8.75 7.90 3.81
CA ARG A 34 8.22 7.12 2.68
C ARG A 34 7.72 5.75 3.12
N SER A 35 8.44 5.05 3.99
CA SER A 35 8.03 3.75 4.53
C SER A 35 6.71 3.86 5.30
N LYS A 36 6.60 4.83 6.23
CA LYS A 36 5.35 5.11 6.96
C LYS A 36 4.18 5.47 6.04
N SER A 37 4.44 6.27 5.00
CA SER A 37 3.40 6.63 4.01
C SER A 37 2.91 5.41 3.22
N ARG A 38 3.80 4.48 2.87
CA ARG A 38 3.42 3.22 2.21
C ARG A 38 2.59 2.34 3.14
N ASP A 39 2.98 2.20 4.40
CA ASP A 39 2.21 1.41 5.37
C ASP A 39 0.83 2.00 5.64
N ALA A 40 0.73 3.32 5.79
CA ALA A 40 -0.57 3.99 5.91
C ALA A 40 -1.45 3.73 4.68
N LYS A 41 -0.86 3.78 3.48
CA LYS A 41 -1.54 3.43 2.23
C LYS A 41 -1.98 1.96 2.23
N ARG A 42 -1.12 1.01 2.61
CA ARG A 42 -1.47 -0.42 2.70
C ARG A 42 -2.68 -0.65 3.61
N VAL A 43 -2.68 -0.06 4.80
CA VAL A 43 -3.81 -0.19 5.73
C VAL A 43 -5.09 0.41 5.13
N SER A 44 -5.00 1.55 4.46
CA SER A 44 -6.16 2.17 3.79
C SER A 44 -6.69 1.33 2.63
N ASP A 45 -5.78 0.80 1.80
CA ASP A 45 -6.12 -0.05 0.65
C ASP A 45 -6.83 -1.33 1.13
N ILE A 46 -6.33 -1.99 2.18
CA ILE A 46 -6.97 -3.16 2.79
C ILE A 46 -8.36 -2.84 3.32
N LYS A 47 -8.53 -1.71 4.04
CA LYS A 47 -9.85 -1.30 4.52
C LYS A 47 -10.86 -1.06 3.39
N GLN A 48 -10.42 -0.45 2.29
CA GLN A 48 -11.28 -0.25 1.12
C GLN A 48 -11.70 -1.60 0.52
N ILE A 49 -10.78 -2.56 0.45
CA ILE A 49 -11.08 -3.92 -0.02
C ILE A 49 -12.08 -4.61 0.91
N GLN A 50 -11.90 -4.53 2.23
CA GLN A 50 -12.85 -5.07 3.20
C GLN A 50 -14.25 -4.48 2.99
N THR A 51 -14.37 -3.16 2.86
CA THR A 51 -15.67 -2.51 2.60
C THR A 51 -16.33 -3.04 1.33
N ALA A 52 -15.58 -3.23 0.24
CA ALA A 52 -16.16 -3.78 -0.99
C ALA A 52 -16.57 -5.26 -0.85
N LEU A 53 -15.82 -6.05 -0.09
CA LEU A 53 -16.18 -7.44 0.22
C LEU A 53 -17.45 -7.53 1.06
N GLU A 54 -17.64 -6.64 2.03
CA GLU A 54 -18.90 -6.57 2.79
C GLU A 54 -20.08 -6.18 1.90
N LEU A 55 -19.89 -5.24 0.96
CA LEU A 55 -20.93 -4.89 -0.03
C LEU A 55 -21.26 -6.09 -0.94
N TYR A 56 -20.24 -6.80 -1.43
CA TYR A 56 -20.43 -8.03 -2.21
C TYR A 56 -21.21 -9.08 -1.41
N TYR A 57 -20.87 -9.30 -0.15
CA TYR A 57 -21.55 -10.28 0.71
C TYR A 57 -23.03 -9.92 0.95
N ASN A 58 -23.33 -8.63 1.13
CA ASN A 58 -24.70 -8.17 1.33
C ASN A 58 -25.60 -8.48 0.13
N ASP A 59 -25.06 -8.44 -1.10
CA ASP A 59 -25.82 -8.68 -2.32
C ASP A 59 -25.79 -10.16 -2.76
N GLN A 60 -24.66 -10.84 -2.62
CA GLN A 60 -24.44 -12.20 -3.14
C GLN A 60 -24.60 -13.29 -2.06
N ASN A 61 -24.86 -12.90 -0.80
CA ASN A 61 -24.92 -13.78 0.37
C ASN A 61 -23.72 -14.73 0.51
N SER A 62 -22.58 -14.34 -0.06
CA SER A 62 -21.34 -15.12 -0.07
C SER A 62 -20.16 -14.19 -0.30
N TYR A 63 -18.94 -14.59 0.09
CA TYR A 63 -17.72 -13.93 -0.40
C TYR A 63 -17.20 -14.60 -1.67
N PRO A 64 -16.36 -13.92 -2.48
CA PRO A 64 -15.74 -14.52 -3.65
C PRO A 64 -14.95 -15.78 -3.29
N VAL A 65 -15.37 -16.93 -3.80
CA VAL A 65 -14.68 -18.19 -3.53
C VAL A 65 -13.52 -18.36 -4.50
N VAL A 66 -12.33 -18.64 -3.96
CA VAL A 66 -11.14 -18.92 -4.77
C VAL A 66 -10.56 -20.28 -4.40
N GLY A 67 -10.19 -21.08 -5.39
CA GLY A 67 -9.63 -22.43 -5.15
C GLY A 67 -8.23 -22.42 -4.53
N THR A 68 -7.47 -21.35 -4.78
CA THR A 68 -6.14 -21.09 -4.20
C THR A 68 -5.99 -19.60 -3.90
N ALA A 69 -4.97 -19.24 -3.14
CA ALA A 69 -4.66 -17.84 -2.85
C ALA A 69 -4.40 -17.06 -4.16
N VAL A 70 -5.10 -15.94 -4.34
CA VAL A 70 -4.97 -15.07 -5.51
C VAL A 70 -4.30 -13.75 -5.13
N VAL A 71 -3.57 -13.16 -6.09
CA VAL A 71 -2.87 -11.89 -5.88
C VAL A 71 -3.78 -10.74 -6.26
N LEU A 72 -4.14 -9.91 -5.29
CA LEU A 72 -4.99 -8.74 -5.53
C LEU A 72 -4.21 -7.60 -6.18
N GLY A 73 -4.88 -6.89 -7.09
CA GLY A 73 -4.29 -5.77 -7.82
C GLY A 73 -3.26 -6.20 -8.87
N ASP A 74 -3.12 -7.51 -9.15
CA ASP A 74 -2.39 -8.03 -10.31
C ASP A 74 -3.30 -8.08 -11.55
N THR A 75 -2.80 -8.48 -12.71
CA THR A 75 -3.45 -8.48 -14.03
C THR A 75 -4.84 -9.13 -14.03
N ASN A 76 -5.03 -10.19 -13.24
CA ASN A 76 -6.26 -10.99 -13.23
C ASN A 76 -7.26 -10.64 -12.13
N GLN A 77 -6.85 -9.85 -11.12
CA GLN A 77 -7.71 -9.45 -9.99
C GLN A 77 -7.62 -7.93 -9.83
N LYS A 78 -8.08 -7.22 -10.86
CA LYS A 78 -8.07 -5.76 -10.95
C LYS A 78 -9.37 -5.13 -10.50
N CYS A 79 -10.45 -5.90 -10.37
CA CYS A 79 -11.70 -5.38 -9.83
C CYS A 79 -12.52 -6.47 -9.14
N LEU A 80 -13.60 -6.04 -8.47
CA LEU A 80 -14.58 -6.88 -7.80
C LEU A 80 -15.97 -6.53 -8.32
N ASP A 81 -16.67 -7.51 -8.90
CA ASP A 81 -18.04 -7.39 -9.40
C ASP A 81 -18.89 -8.58 -8.95
N THR A 82 -20.08 -8.76 -9.53
CA THR A 82 -21.03 -9.85 -9.19
C THR A 82 -20.49 -11.26 -9.43
N GLU A 83 -19.49 -11.44 -10.30
CA GLU A 83 -18.87 -12.75 -10.56
C GLU A 83 -17.67 -13.01 -9.62
N GLY A 84 -17.31 -12.01 -8.80
CA GLY A 84 -16.19 -12.06 -7.87
C GLY A 84 -15.01 -11.24 -8.38
N TRP A 85 -13.79 -11.76 -8.19
CA TRP A 85 -12.57 -11.08 -8.63
C TRP A 85 -12.38 -11.22 -10.15
N ASP A 86 -12.23 -10.10 -10.84
CA ASP A 86 -12.14 -10.05 -12.31
C ASP A 86 -10.98 -9.15 -12.80
N VAL A 87 -10.69 -9.24 -14.10
CA VAL A 87 -9.70 -8.44 -14.84
C VAL A 87 -10.14 -6.98 -14.98
N VAL A 88 -9.30 -6.15 -15.61
CA VAL A 88 -9.64 -4.74 -15.89
C VAL A 88 -10.92 -4.66 -16.71
N GLY A 89 -11.88 -3.88 -16.23
CA GLY A 89 -13.11 -3.58 -16.95
C GLY A 89 -14.37 -4.13 -16.28
N CYS A 90 -14.24 -5.21 -15.49
CA CYS A 90 -15.30 -5.93 -14.78
C CYS A 90 -16.51 -6.24 -15.68
N ALA A 91 -16.64 -7.49 -16.09
CA ALA A 91 -17.73 -7.93 -16.95
C ALA A 91 -19.08 -8.03 -16.21
N GLY A 92 -19.07 -8.14 -14.88
CA GLY A 92 -20.24 -8.27 -14.05
C GLY A 92 -21.14 -7.04 -14.03
N ALA A 93 -22.43 -7.29 -13.75
CA ALA A 93 -23.49 -6.27 -13.82
C ALA A 93 -23.33 -5.18 -12.76
N THR A 94 -22.96 -5.56 -11.53
CA THR A 94 -22.72 -4.63 -10.41
C THR A 94 -21.25 -4.66 -10.02
N LYS A 95 -20.63 -3.49 -9.89
CA LYS A 95 -19.22 -3.35 -9.51
C LYS A 95 -19.12 -2.88 -8.06
N TYR A 96 -18.50 -3.70 -7.23
CA TYR A 96 -18.25 -3.39 -5.81
C TYR A 96 -16.93 -2.63 -5.63
N MET A 97 -15.96 -2.89 -6.50
CA MET A 97 -14.70 -2.15 -6.56
C MET A 97 -14.18 -2.13 -7.99
N GLY A 98 -14.15 -0.95 -8.63
CA GLY A 98 -13.72 -0.81 -10.03
C GLY A 98 -12.20 -0.88 -10.25
N LEU A 99 -11.40 -0.70 -9.19
CA LEU A 99 -9.95 -0.90 -9.23
C LEU A 99 -9.45 -1.40 -7.88
N VAL A 100 -8.92 -2.63 -7.86
CA VAL A 100 -8.28 -3.23 -6.70
C VAL A 100 -6.89 -2.63 -6.53
N PRO A 101 -6.58 -2.03 -5.37
CA PRO A 101 -5.25 -1.51 -5.09
C PRO A 101 -4.20 -2.62 -5.12
N SER A 102 -3.02 -2.30 -5.68
CA SER A 102 -1.83 -3.14 -5.58
C SER A 102 -0.88 -2.59 -4.51
N ASN A 103 -0.02 -3.46 -3.97
CA ASN A 103 1.01 -3.02 -3.03
C ASN A 103 1.85 -1.86 -3.62
N PRO A 104 2.06 -0.75 -2.89
CA PRO A 104 2.70 0.45 -3.41
C PRO A 104 4.23 0.32 -3.61
N LEU A 105 4.82 -0.83 -3.26
CA LEU A 105 6.25 -1.09 -3.44
C LEU A 105 6.43 -2.06 -4.62
N PRO A 106 7.07 -1.66 -5.74
CA PRO A 106 7.16 -2.48 -6.97
C PRO A 106 7.70 -3.91 -6.76
N ASN A 107 8.57 -4.11 -5.77
CA ASN A 107 9.17 -5.41 -5.44
C ASN A 107 8.78 -5.89 -4.02
N GLY A 108 7.70 -5.35 -3.45
CA GLY A 108 7.22 -5.77 -2.14
C GLY A 108 6.24 -6.94 -2.22
N ALA A 109 5.92 -7.51 -1.05
CA ALA A 109 4.88 -8.54 -0.96
C ALA A 109 3.52 -7.97 -1.39
N ASN A 110 2.88 -8.64 -2.35
CA ASN A 110 1.55 -8.27 -2.83
C ASN A 110 0.48 -8.60 -1.79
N TYR A 111 -0.71 -8.03 -1.99
CA TYR A 111 -1.88 -8.43 -1.25
C TYR A 111 -2.35 -9.79 -1.77
N SER A 112 -2.59 -10.73 -0.87
CA SER A 112 -3.03 -12.08 -1.22
C SER A 112 -4.39 -12.35 -0.61
N TYR A 113 -5.35 -12.78 -1.40
CA TYR A 113 -6.71 -13.10 -0.98
C TYR A 113 -6.94 -14.60 -0.98
N THR A 114 -7.56 -15.11 0.09
CA THR A 114 -8.23 -16.41 0.13
C THR A 114 -9.66 -16.19 0.61
N GLY A 115 -10.61 -16.96 0.08
CA GLY A 115 -12.02 -16.75 0.34
C GLY A 115 -12.82 -18.04 0.20
N THR A 116 -13.78 -18.21 1.10
CA THR A 116 -14.85 -19.20 1.05
C THR A 116 -16.18 -18.46 1.06
N ALA A 117 -17.31 -19.16 0.89
CA ALA A 117 -18.62 -18.51 0.90
C ALA A 117 -18.90 -17.73 2.20
N SER A 118 -18.27 -18.08 3.33
CA SER A 118 -18.60 -17.50 4.65
C SER A 118 -17.49 -16.65 5.30
N THR A 119 -16.25 -16.74 4.81
CA THR A 119 -15.12 -15.98 5.38
C THR A 119 -14.05 -15.73 4.34
N TYR A 120 -13.25 -14.69 4.54
CA TYR A 120 -12.09 -14.38 3.72
C TYR A 120 -10.88 -14.01 4.58
N SER A 121 -9.71 -14.07 3.96
CA SER A 121 -8.45 -13.62 4.54
C SER A 121 -7.64 -12.89 3.49
N ILE A 122 -7.25 -11.65 3.78
CA ILE A 122 -6.32 -10.87 2.97
C ILE A 122 -5.01 -10.73 3.73
N THR A 123 -3.93 -11.28 3.18
CA THR A 123 -2.59 -11.12 3.74
C THR A 123 -1.85 -9.98 3.06
N PHE A 124 -1.19 -9.14 3.85
CA PHE A 124 -0.36 -8.03 3.41
C PHE A 124 0.82 -7.82 4.36
N ASN A 125 1.86 -7.09 3.94
CA ASN A 125 3.06 -6.90 4.76
C ASN A 125 3.32 -5.41 5.06
N LEU A 126 3.49 -5.08 6.34
CA LEU A 126 3.89 -3.76 6.79
C LEU A 126 5.41 -3.68 6.98
N GLU A 127 6.02 -2.58 6.57
CA GLU A 127 7.46 -2.34 6.75
C GLU A 127 7.80 -1.93 8.17
N GLY A 128 6.91 -1.18 8.82
CA GLY A 128 7.04 -0.73 10.20
C GLY A 128 5.69 -0.74 10.95
N PRO A 129 5.71 -0.47 12.26
CA PRO A 129 4.48 -0.34 13.05
C PRO A 129 3.63 0.82 12.54
N THR A 130 2.34 0.58 12.29
CA THR A 130 1.41 1.58 11.75
C THR A 130 0.00 1.34 12.26
N GLY A 131 -0.67 2.39 12.76
CA GLY A 131 -2.09 2.32 13.15
C GLY A 131 -2.41 1.30 14.24
N GLY A 132 -1.49 1.05 15.17
CA GLY A 132 -1.62 0.04 16.22
C GLY A 132 -1.22 -1.38 15.79
N LEU A 133 -0.88 -1.59 14.53
CA LEU A 133 -0.37 -2.84 13.99
C LEU A 133 1.15 -2.88 14.08
N LEU A 134 1.71 -4.07 14.36
CA LEU A 134 3.16 -4.30 14.33
C LEU A 134 3.64 -4.49 12.88
N ALA A 135 4.94 -4.32 12.65
CA ALA A 135 5.56 -4.61 11.36
C ALA A 135 5.42 -6.09 10.96
N GLY A 136 5.62 -6.40 9.68
CA GLY A 136 5.57 -7.75 9.13
C GLY A 136 4.20 -8.14 8.55
N SER A 137 4.00 -9.45 8.39
CA SER A 137 2.78 -10.00 7.80
C SER A 137 1.57 -9.76 8.70
N ARG A 138 0.51 -9.24 8.10
CA ARG A 138 -0.79 -8.95 8.70
C ARG A 138 -1.89 -9.61 7.88
N THR A 139 -2.97 -9.95 8.56
CA THR A 139 -4.14 -10.54 7.92
C THR A 139 -5.38 -9.75 8.27
N ALA A 140 -6.18 -9.45 7.24
CA ALA A 140 -7.50 -8.86 7.39
C ALA A 140 -8.57 -9.91 7.08
N SER A 141 -9.59 -10.00 7.93
CA SER A 141 -10.81 -10.80 7.69
C SER A 141 -12.04 -9.96 8.01
N GLU A 142 -13.24 -10.55 7.93
CA GLU A 142 -14.49 -9.95 8.41
C GLU A 142 -14.41 -9.40 9.85
N ALA A 143 -13.55 -9.99 10.70
CA ALA A 143 -13.33 -9.55 12.07
C ALA A 143 -12.38 -8.35 12.22
N GLY A 144 -11.83 -7.83 11.12
CA GLY A 144 -10.86 -6.74 11.10
C GLY A 144 -9.42 -7.17 10.82
N ILE A 145 -8.47 -6.29 11.10
CA ILE A 145 -7.04 -6.45 10.78
C ILE A 145 -6.26 -6.92 12.03
N LYS A 146 -5.41 -7.93 11.87
CA LYS A 146 -4.54 -8.51 12.92
C LYS A 146 -3.10 -8.68 12.44
#